data_AF-A0A6C0NG78-F1
#
_entry.id   AF-A0A6C0NG78-F1
#
_cell.length_a   1.000
_cell.length_b   1.000
_cell.length_c   1.000
_cell.angle_alpha   90.00
_cell.angle_beta   90.00
_cell.angle_gamma   90.00
#
_symmetry.space_group_name_H-M   'P 1'
#
loop_
_entity.id
_entity.type
_entity.pdbx_description
1 polymer ?
#
loop_
_entity_poly.entity_id
_entity_poly.type
_entity_poly.pdbx_seq_one_letter_code
_entity_poly.pdbx_strand_id
1 'polypeptide(L)'
;GLLFVGSGVSGGEEGARHGPSLMPGGHAAAWPIIKPIFQAICAKADGEPCCEWVGDGGAGHFVKMVHNGIEYGDMQLICEAYHIMQTLGLTPPQMSDVFGQWNGAELDSFLIEITRDILKYKDNKGHLLERIRDTAGQKGTGKWTAIAALQYGVPVTLIGEAVFSRCLSALKNERVHANSVLKGPGCKPKVTDTTKFLNDIKHALYCAKIVSYA
;
A
#
# COMPACT_ATOMS: atom_id res chain seq x y z
N GLY A 1 0.60 -38.46 -11.51
CA GLY A 1 0.73 -37.19 -12.25
C GLY A 1 1.73 -36.28 -11.56
N LEU A 2 2.03 -35.11 -12.13
CA LEU A 2 2.88 -34.11 -11.48
C LEU A 2 2.10 -33.37 -10.39
N LEU A 3 2.75 -33.04 -9.28
CA LEU A 3 2.18 -32.18 -8.24
C LEU A 3 2.48 -30.72 -8.58
N PHE A 4 1.48 -29.84 -8.46
CA PHE A 4 1.62 -28.42 -8.76
C PHE A 4 1.34 -27.56 -7.53
N VAL A 5 2.16 -26.52 -7.34
CA VAL A 5 2.00 -25.50 -6.30
C VAL A 5 2.17 -24.12 -6.93
N GLY A 6 1.13 -23.30 -6.85
CA GLY A 6 1.21 -21.86 -7.12
C GLY A 6 1.47 -21.13 -5.82
N SER A 7 2.56 -20.36 -5.74
CA SER A 7 2.96 -19.67 -4.51
C SER A 7 3.14 -18.17 -4.75
N GLY A 8 2.40 -17.38 -3.98
CA GLY A 8 2.68 -15.96 -3.86
C GLY A 8 3.99 -15.71 -3.10
N VAL A 9 4.77 -14.72 -3.55
CA VAL A 9 5.98 -14.26 -2.86
C VAL A 9 5.91 -12.75 -2.68
N SER A 10 6.08 -12.23 -1.46
CA SER A 10 6.10 -10.79 -1.17
C SER A 10 7.28 -10.39 -0.30
N GLY A 11 7.77 -9.15 -0.46
CA GLY A 11 8.95 -8.60 0.22
C GLY A 11 9.97 -7.88 -0.68
N GLY A 12 9.74 -7.87 -2.00
CA GLY A 12 10.68 -7.26 -2.95
C GLY A 12 12.02 -7.99 -3.02
N GLU A 13 13.04 -7.34 -3.59
CA GLU A 13 14.38 -7.92 -3.76
C GLU A 13 15.05 -8.22 -2.42
N GLU A 14 14.97 -7.28 -1.48
CA GLU A 14 15.57 -7.44 -0.14
C GLU A 14 14.85 -8.51 0.67
N GLY A 15 13.51 -8.52 0.67
CA GLY A 15 12.74 -9.58 1.31
C GLY A 15 13.01 -10.94 0.69
N ALA A 16 13.15 -11.06 -0.64
CA ALA A 16 13.52 -12.33 -1.27
C ALA A 16 14.90 -12.84 -0.80
N ARG A 17 15.84 -11.95 -0.47
CA ARG A 17 17.17 -12.31 0.02
C ARG A 17 17.20 -12.70 1.50
N HIS A 18 16.40 -12.02 2.33
CA HIS A 18 16.51 -12.09 3.80
C HIS A 18 15.32 -12.79 4.49
N GLY A 19 14.21 -12.97 3.79
CA GLY A 19 13.01 -13.63 4.30
C GLY A 19 11.75 -13.02 3.71
N PRO A 20 11.16 -13.61 2.66
CA PRO A 20 9.90 -13.11 2.11
C PRO A 20 8.71 -13.71 2.88
N SER A 21 7.51 -13.17 2.64
CA SER A 21 6.27 -13.90 2.89
C SER A 21 6.00 -14.86 1.73
N LEU A 22 5.65 -16.11 2.03
CA LEU A 22 5.34 -17.15 1.04
C LEU A 22 3.91 -17.65 1.26
N MET A 23 3.17 -17.79 0.16
CA MET A 23 1.73 -18.10 0.17
C MET A 23 1.47 -19.32 -0.74
N PRO A 24 1.91 -20.53 -0.40
CA PRO A 24 1.75 -21.72 -1.24
C PRO A 24 0.31 -22.26 -1.22
N GLY A 25 -0.22 -22.57 -2.41
CA GLY A 25 -1.45 -23.35 -2.57
C GLY A 25 -1.39 -24.23 -3.83
N GLY A 26 -2.25 -25.24 -3.93
CA GLY A 26 -2.21 -26.21 -5.03
C GLY A 26 -2.58 -27.62 -4.61
N HIS A 27 -1.70 -28.59 -4.85
CA HIS A 27 -1.93 -29.98 -4.46
C HIS A 27 -1.35 -30.29 -3.08
N ALA A 28 -2.21 -30.59 -2.09
CA ALA A 28 -1.81 -30.73 -0.69
C ALA A 28 -0.70 -31.77 -0.43
N ALA A 29 -0.61 -32.83 -1.24
CA ALA A 29 0.47 -33.83 -1.13
C ALA A 29 1.88 -33.26 -1.40
N ALA A 30 1.99 -32.10 -2.06
CA ALA A 30 3.26 -31.41 -2.25
C ALA A 30 3.73 -30.66 -1.00
N TRP A 31 2.81 -30.26 -0.11
CA TRP A 31 3.14 -29.42 1.04
C TRP A 31 4.17 -30.05 1.98
N PRO A 32 4.03 -31.32 2.43
CA PRO A 32 5.02 -31.95 3.30
C PRO A 32 6.43 -31.98 2.69
N ILE A 33 6.53 -31.99 1.35
CA ILE A 33 7.81 -32.05 0.61
C ILE A 33 8.49 -30.68 0.62
N ILE A 34 7.75 -29.60 0.38
CA ILE A 34 8.31 -28.24 0.25
C ILE A 34 8.31 -27.43 1.57
N LYS A 35 7.48 -27.82 2.54
CA LYS A 35 7.32 -27.13 3.84
C LYS A 35 8.65 -26.82 4.52
N PRO A 36 9.60 -27.77 4.68
CA PRO A 36 10.86 -27.50 5.37
C PRO A 36 11.68 -26.41 4.70
N ILE A 37 11.69 -26.36 3.36
CA ILE A 37 12.43 -25.36 2.59
C ILE A 37 11.73 -24.01 2.72
N PHE A 38 10.42 -23.97 2.47
CA PHE A 38 9.65 -22.73 2.45
C PHE A 38 9.65 -22.05 3.82
N GLN A 39 9.46 -22.81 4.90
CA GLN A 39 9.47 -22.26 6.25
C GLN A 39 10.88 -21.93 6.77
N ALA A 40 11.94 -22.52 6.18
CA ALA A 40 13.32 -22.15 6.54
C ALA A 40 13.75 -20.82 5.92
N ILE A 41 13.27 -20.50 4.71
CA ILE A 41 13.70 -19.30 3.97
C ILE A 41 12.80 -18.08 4.17
N CYS A 42 11.57 -18.25 4.70
CA CYS A 42 10.63 -17.14 4.87
C CYS A 42 10.98 -16.24 6.06
N ALA A 43 10.40 -15.04 6.10
CA ALA A 43 10.42 -14.21 7.31
C ALA A 43 9.84 -14.94 8.53
N LYS A 44 10.22 -14.50 9.71
CA LYS A 44 9.68 -14.95 11.00
C LYS A 44 9.04 -13.78 11.74
N ALA A 45 7.83 -13.98 12.27
CA ALA A 45 7.16 -13.03 13.16
C ALA A 45 6.89 -13.74 14.49
N ASP A 46 7.39 -13.21 15.60
CA ASP A 46 7.28 -13.82 16.93
C ASP A 46 7.75 -15.29 16.98
N GLY A 47 8.76 -15.63 16.17
CA GLY A 47 9.28 -16.99 16.03
C GLY A 47 8.56 -17.87 14.99
N GLU A 48 7.38 -17.47 14.53
CA GLU A 48 6.55 -18.24 13.60
C GLU A 48 6.88 -17.94 12.13
N PRO A 49 6.89 -18.95 11.23
CA PRO A 49 7.06 -18.75 9.79
C PRO A 49 5.94 -17.90 9.18
N CYS A 50 6.31 -16.87 8.41
CA CYS A 50 5.42 -16.17 7.49
C CYS A 50 5.11 -16.99 6.22
N CYS A 51 4.82 -18.29 6.40
CA CYS A 51 4.52 -19.24 5.35
C CYS A 51 3.74 -20.44 5.90
N GLU A 52 2.51 -20.61 5.44
CA GLU A 52 1.67 -21.80 5.70
C GLU A 52 0.94 -22.23 4.43
N TRP A 53 0.42 -23.47 4.44
CA TRP A 53 -0.40 -23.95 3.34
C TRP A 53 -1.71 -23.17 3.26
N VAL A 54 -1.89 -22.44 2.17
CA VAL A 54 -3.04 -21.54 1.98
C VAL A 54 -4.31 -22.31 1.58
N GLY A 55 -4.17 -23.35 0.74
CA GLY A 55 -5.31 -24.13 0.27
C GLY A 55 -5.12 -24.72 -1.11
N ASP A 56 -6.20 -25.27 -1.66
CA ASP A 56 -6.15 -26.00 -2.92
C ASP A 56 -6.12 -25.10 -4.15
N GLY A 57 -5.65 -25.66 -5.27
CA GLY A 57 -5.69 -25.00 -6.58
C GLY A 57 -4.95 -23.66 -6.61
N GLY A 58 -5.65 -22.59 -6.96
CA GLY A 58 -5.08 -21.24 -7.11
C GLY A 58 -5.01 -20.41 -5.81
N ALA A 59 -5.33 -20.98 -4.66
CA ALA A 59 -5.52 -20.23 -3.40
C ALA A 59 -4.32 -19.35 -3.02
N GLY A 60 -3.09 -19.87 -3.17
CA GLY A 60 -1.86 -19.13 -2.86
C GLY A 60 -1.69 -17.85 -3.68
N HIS A 61 -1.92 -17.93 -5.00
CA HIS A 61 -1.90 -16.75 -5.86
C HIS A 61 -3.08 -15.81 -5.61
N PHE A 62 -4.25 -16.34 -5.25
CA PHE A 62 -5.40 -15.52 -4.90
C PHE A 62 -5.14 -14.67 -3.65
N VAL A 63 -4.57 -15.26 -2.59
CA VAL A 63 -4.15 -14.50 -1.41
C VAL A 63 -3.11 -13.44 -1.77
N LYS A 64 -2.14 -13.75 -2.64
CA LYS A 64 -1.16 -12.76 -3.09
C LYS A 64 -1.78 -11.61 -3.89
N MET A 65 -2.78 -11.90 -4.72
CA MET A 65 -3.54 -10.90 -5.45
C MET A 65 -4.24 -9.95 -4.47
N VAL A 66 -4.96 -10.50 -3.49
CA VAL A 66 -5.64 -9.70 -2.44
C VAL A 66 -4.64 -8.88 -1.64
N HIS A 67 -3.50 -9.45 -1.24
CA HIS A 67 -2.40 -8.73 -0.58
C HIS A 67 -1.95 -7.49 -1.37
N ASN A 68 -1.77 -7.60 -2.70
CA ASN A 68 -1.44 -6.43 -3.52
C ASN A 68 -2.61 -5.43 -3.68
N GLY A 69 -3.86 -5.90 -3.58
CA GLY A 69 -5.00 -5.00 -3.50
C GLY A 69 -4.97 -4.16 -2.23
N ILE A 70 -4.74 -4.79 -1.08
CA ILE A 70 -4.60 -4.13 0.22
C ILE A 70 -3.43 -3.13 0.20
N GLU A 71 -2.29 -3.53 -0.37
CA GLU A 71 -1.12 -2.65 -0.57
C GLU A 71 -1.50 -1.38 -1.36
N TYR A 72 -2.34 -1.50 -2.39
CA TYR A 72 -2.81 -0.32 -3.15
C TYR A 72 -3.65 0.61 -2.28
N GLY A 73 -4.53 0.05 -1.46
CA GLY A 73 -5.35 0.80 -0.51
C GLY A 73 -4.50 1.56 0.50
N ASP A 74 -3.56 0.87 1.16
CA ASP A 74 -2.65 1.48 2.12
C ASP A 74 -1.84 2.64 1.52
N MET A 75 -1.23 2.41 0.35
CA MET A 75 -0.47 3.46 -0.33
C MET A 75 -1.35 4.68 -0.66
N GLN A 76 -2.58 4.45 -1.14
CA GLN A 76 -3.50 5.53 -1.48
C GLN A 76 -3.90 6.34 -0.24
N LEU A 77 -4.24 5.67 0.88
CA LEU A 77 -4.57 6.35 2.13
C LEU A 77 -3.40 7.20 2.66
N ILE A 78 -2.17 6.68 2.58
CA ILE A 78 -0.96 7.42 2.95
C ILE A 78 -0.76 8.64 2.04
N CYS A 79 -0.98 8.49 0.74
CA CYS A 79 -0.92 9.61 -0.22
C CYS A 79 -1.96 10.69 0.09
N GLU A 80 -3.17 10.32 0.54
CA GLU A 80 -4.21 11.26 0.96
C GLU A 80 -3.82 12.01 2.24
N ALA A 81 -3.30 11.31 3.25
CA ALA A 81 -2.77 11.95 4.45
C ALA A 81 -1.64 12.94 4.12
N TYR A 82 -0.71 12.54 3.24
CA TYR A 82 0.32 13.44 2.70
C TYR A 82 -0.29 14.66 2.00
N HIS A 83 -1.26 14.47 1.12
CA HIS A 83 -1.87 15.57 0.37
C HIS A 83 -2.61 16.55 1.30
N ILE A 84 -3.34 16.04 2.30
CA ILE A 84 -3.97 16.88 3.31
C ILE A 84 -2.91 17.71 4.06
N MET A 85 -1.84 17.08 4.56
CA MET A 85 -0.75 17.81 5.23
C MET A 85 -0.08 18.85 4.33
N GLN A 86 0.11 18.55 3.05
CA GLN A 86 0.63 19.49 2.06
C GLN A 86 -0.29 20.71 1.91
N THR A 87 -1.61 20.52 1.88
CA THR A 87 -2.58 21.64 1.79
C THR A 87 -2.58 22.55 3.01
N LEU A 88 -2.15 22.04 4.17
CA LEU A 88 -1.91 22.83 5.39
C LEU A 88 -0.59 23.60 5.35
N GLY A 89 0.25 23.37 4.34
CA GLY A 89 1.54 24.04 4.18
C GLY A 89 2.71 23.39 4.92
N LEU A 90 2.58 22.13 5.35
CA LEU A 90 3.72 21.40 5.93
C LEU A 90 4.79 21.15 4.85
N THR A 91 6.04 21.36 5.23
CA THR A 91 7.22 21.04 4.41
C THR A 91 7.53 19.54 4.43
N PRO A 92 8.28 19.00 3.46
CA PRO A 92 8.68 17.58 3.46
C PRO A 92 9.36 17.12 4.76
N PRO A 93 10.30 17.87 5.37
CA PRO A 93 10.86 17.50 6.68
C PRO A 93 9.81 17.40 7.79
N GLN A 94 8.87 18.36 7.87
CA GLN A 94 7.81 18.34 8.87
C GLN A 94 6.87 17.15 8.69
N MET A 95 6.46 16.85 7.45
CA MET A 95 5.64 15.68 7.15
C MET A 95 6.39 14.37 7.48
N SER A 96 7.70 14.32 7.20
CA SER A 96 8.52 13.17 7.57
C SER A 96 8.55 12.96 9.09
N ASP A 97 8.69 14.02 9.87
CA ASP A 97 8.68 13.90 11.34
C ASP A 97 7.31 13.44 11.86
N VAL A 98 6.21 13.89 11.25
CA VAL A 98 4.85 13.40 11.55
C VAL A 98 4.72 11.90 11.25
N PHE A 99 5.10 11.45 10.05
CA PHE A 99 5.07 10.02 9.72
C PHE A 99 6.01 9.20 10.61
N GLY A 100 7.15 9.77 11.02
CA GLY A 100 8.06 9.16 11.98
C GLY A 100 7.44 8.97 13.37
N GLN A 101 6.66 9.95 13.85
CA GLN A 101 5.89 9.82 15.09
C GLN A 101 4.79 8.76 14.95
N TRP A 102 4.07 8.73 13.83
CA TRP A 102 3.02 7.75 13.58
C TRP A 102 3.57 6.32 13.51
N ASN A 103 4.78 6.14 12.94
CA ASN A 103 5.45 4.84 12.91
C ASN A 103 5.91 4.36 14.29
N GLY A 104 6.00 5.25 15.29
CA GLY A 104 6.31 4.87 16.67
C GLY A 104 5.06 4.53 17.50
N ALA A 105 3.88 4.44 16.87
CA ALA A 105 2.59 4.28 17.52
C ALA A 105 1.70 3.27 16.75
N GLU A 106 0.39 3.47 16.70
CA GLU A 106 -0.56 2.49 16.13
C GLU A 106 -0.44 2.28 14.61
N LEU A 107 0.30 3.15 13.90
CA LEU A 107 0.54 3.07 12.46
C LEU A 107 1.90 2.47 12.11
N ASP A 108 2.61 1.87 13.07
CA ASP A 108 3.89 1.19 12.82
C ASP A 108 3.76 0.18 11.68
N SER A 109 4.41 0.50 10.56
CA SER A 109 4.38 -0.33 9.36
C SER A 109 5.45 0.08 8.36
N PHE A 110 5.92 -0.89 7.59
CA PHE A 110 6.91 -0.66 6.53
C PHE A 110 6.53 0.48 5.57
N LEU A 111 5.25 0.59 5.16
CA LEU A 111 4.82 1.65 4.23
C LEU A 111 4.87 3.05 4.85
N ILE A 112 4.60 3.18 6.15
CA ILE A 112 4.73 4.46 6.88
C ILE A 112 6.22 4.80 7.05
N GLU A 113 7.05 3.81 7.38
CA GLU A 113 8.50 3.96 7.49
C GLU A 113 9.14 4.47 6.18
N ILE A 114 8.89 3.81 5.05
CA ILE A 114 9.48 4.25 3.78
C ILE A 114 8.91 5.61 3.35
N THR A 115 7.67 5.95 3.73
CA THR A 115 7.08 7.27 3.46
C THR A 115 7.84 8.37 4.20
N ARG A 116 8.14 8.15 5.49
CA ARG A 116 9.02 9.04 6.27
C ARG A 116 10.36 9.25 5.56
N ASP A 117 10.98 8.18 5.08
CA ASP A 117 12.31 8.22 4.47
C ASP A 117 12.30 8.89 3.08
N ILE A 118 11.29 8.61 2.26
CA ILE A 118 11.07 9.25 0.95
C ILE A 118 10.95 10.77 1.09
N LEU A 119 10.22 11.25 2.10
CA LEU A 119 10.03 12.68 2.35
C LEU A 119 11.34 13.40 2.74
N LYS A 120 12.24 12.68 3.42
CA LYS A 120 13.57 13.17 3.80
C LYS A 120 14.59 13.11 2.66
N TYR A 121 14.36 12.25 1.67
CA TYR A 121 15.32 12.04 0.60
C TYR A 121 15.55 13.29 -0.27
N LYS A 122 16.83 13.62 -0.47
CA LYS A 122 17.30 14.72 -1.31
C LYS A 122 18.32 14.24 -2.32
N ASP A 123 18.25 14.78 -3.53
CA ASP A 123 19.35 14.74 -4.50
C ASP A 123 20.06 16.11 -4.56
N ASN A 124 20.90 16.35 -5.57
CA ASN A 124 21.62 17.61 -5.79
C ASN A 124 20.73 18.85 -6.05
N LYS A 125 19.44 18.68 -6.31
CA LYS A 125 18.45 19.74 -6.56
C LYS A 125 17.41 19.86 -5.42
N GLY A 126 17.65 19.22 -4.27
CA GLY A 126 16.77 19.27 -3.10
C GLY A 126 15.86 18.05 -2.96
N HIS A 127 14.69 18.22 -2.33
CA HIS A 127 13.75 17.12 -2.10
C HIS A 127 13.34 16.46 -3.42
N LEU A 128 13.42 15.13 -3.49
CA LEU A 128 13.16 14.40 -4.74
C LEU A 128 11.66 14.25 -5.02
N LEU A 129 10.86 13.93 -4.00
CA LEU A 129 9.45 13.55 -4.15
C LEU A 129 8.64 14.56 -4.98
N GLU A 130 8.77 15.86 -4.72
CA GLU A 130 8.00 16.91 -5.38
C GLU A 130 8.35 17.09 -6.87
N ARG A 131 9.45 16.48 -7.34
CA ARG A 131 9.88 16.49 -8.73
C ARG A 131 9.57 15.18 -9.47
N ILE A 132 9.00 14.20 -8.78
CA ILE A 132 8.54 12.96 -9.40
C ILE A 132 7.24 13.26 -10.15
N ARG A 133 7.13 12.75 -11.38
CA ARG A 133 5.90 12.86 -12.16
C ARG A 133 4.76 12.12 -11.45
N ASP A 134 3.67 12.83 -11.21
CA ASP A 134 2.45 12.37 -10.52
C ASP A 134 1.56 11.49 -11.41
N THR A 135 2.15 10.43 -11.97
CA THR A 135 1.48 9.41 -12.79
C THR A 135 1.84 8.03 -12.25
N ALA A 136 0.96 7.45 -11.44
CA ALA A 136 1.20 6.16 -10.82
C ALA A 136 1.10 5.02 -11.84
N GLY A 137 2.15 4.19 -11.90
CA GLY A 137 2.10 2.92 -12.63
C GLY A 137 1.32 1.85 -11.86
N GLN A 138 0.89 0.81 -12.59
CA GLN A 138 0.35 -0.42 -12.01
C GLN A 138 0.64 -1.62 -12.91
N LYS A 139 0.86 -2.80 -12.31
CA LYS A 139 1.16 -4.05 -13.03
C LYS A 139 -0.06 -4.97 -13.16
N GLY A 140 -1.23 -4.54 -12.67
CA GLY A 140 -2.52 -5.23 -12.87
C GLY A 140 -3.06 -6.00 -11.65
N THR A 141 -2.21 -6.39 -10.69
CA THR A 141 -2.66 -7.21 -9.53
C THR A 141 -3.70 -6.52 -8.66
N GLY A 142 -3.55 -5.22 -8.37
CA GLY A 142 -4.59 -4.46 -7.64
C GLY A 142 -5.92 -4.37 -8.41
N LYS A 143 -5.86 -4.23 -9.74
CA LYS A 143 -7.05 -4.26 -10.61
C LYS A 143 -7.74 -5.63 -10.58
N TRP A 144 -6.98 -6.72 -10.53
CA TRP A 144 -7.57 -8.07 -10.44
C TRP A 144 -8.33 -8.28 -9.13
N THR A 145 -7.86 -7.74 -8.01
CA THR A 145 -8.61 -7.76 -6.73
C THR A 145 -9.94 -7.05 -6.86
N ALA A 146 -9.96 -5.84 -7.45
CA ALA A 146 -11.20 -5.10 -7.67
C ALA A 146 -12.17 -5.83 -8.62
N ILE A 147 -11.66 -6.46 -9.68
CA ILE A 147 -12.48 -7.26 -10.60
C ILE A 147 -13.05 -8.50 -9.90
N ALA A 148 -12.24 -9.22 -9.12
CA ALA A 148 -12.69 -10.38 -8.37
C ALA A 148 -13.78 -10.01 -7.37
N ALA A 149 -13.62 -8.87 -6.66
CA ALA A 149 -14.64 -8.35 -5.76
C ALA A 149 -15.99 -8.12 -6.47
N LEU A 150 -15.97 -7.52 -7.67
CA LEU A 150 -17.17 -7.33 -8.50
C LEU A 150 -17.78 -8.67 -8.95
N GLN A 151 -16.95 -9.64 -9.34
CA GLN A 151 -17.42 -10.97 -9.76
C GLN A 151 -18.09 -11.76 -8.63
N TYR A 152 -17.56 -11.65 -7.41
CA TYR A 152 -18.10 -12.32 -6.23
C TYR A 152 -19.19 -11.51 -5.50
N GLY A 153 -19.46 -10.28 -5.92
CA GLY A 153 -20.46 -9.41 -5.27
C GLY A 153 -20.04 -8.95 -3.87
N VAL A 154 -18.74 -8.79 -3.63
CA VAL A 154 -18.17 -8.35 -2.34
C VAL A 154 -17.77 -6.88 -2.41
N PRO A 155 -18.19 -6.02 -1.46
CA PRO A 155 -18.02 -4.57 -1.56
C PRO A 155 -16.62 -4.09 -1.13
N VAL A 156 -15.60 -4.39 -1.94
CA VAL A 156 -14.20 -3.99 -1.67
C VAL A 156 -13.91 -2.59 -2.23
N THR A 157 -14.62 -1.58 -1.72
CA THR A 157 -14.68 -0.23 -2.30
C THR A 157 -13.34 0.51 -2.28
N LEU A 158 -12.62 0.49 -1.15
CA LEU A 158 -11.38 1.25 -0.98
C LEU A 158 -10.27 0.80 -1.94
N ILE A 159 -10.12 -0.51 -2.15
CA ILE A 159 -9.17 -1.04 -3.13
C ILE A 159 -9.58 -0.65 -4.55
N GLY A 160 -10.89 -0.64 -4.84
CA GLY A 160 -11.43 -0.13 -6.11
C GLY A 160 -11.05 1.33 -6.34
N GLU A 161 -11.27 2.19 -5.35
CA GLU A 161 -10.90 3.61 -5.41
C GLU A 161 -9.39 3.81 -5.53
N ALA A 162 -8.57 3.00 -4.84
CA ALA A 162 -7.11 3.05 -5.00
C ALA A 162 -6.67 2.72 -6.44
N VAL A 163 -7.36 1.79 -7.12
CA VAL A 163 -7.12 1.53 -8.55
C VAL A 163 -7.55 2.72 -9.40
N PHE A 164 -8.73 3.29 -9.15
CA PHE A 164 -9.21 4.46 -9.91
C PHE A 164 -8.36 5.70 -9.70
N SER A 165 -7.86 5.96 -8.50
CA SER A 165 -6.92 7.06 -8.22
C SER A 165 -5.64 6.96 -9.04
N ARG A 166 -5.11 5.73 -9.23
CA ARG A 166 -3.97 5.51 -10.14
C ARG A 166 -4.36 5.81 -11.59
N CYS A 167 -5.51 5.34 -12.06
CA CYS A 167 -6.02 5.66 -13.40
C CYS A 167 -6.19 7.18 -13.59
N LEU A 168 -6.76 7.89 -12.62
CA LEU A 168 -6.93 9.34 -12.63
C LEU A 168 -5.58 10.06 -12.70
N SER A 169 -4.58 9.58 -11.94
CA SER A 169 -3.24 10.16 -11.97
C SER A 169 -2.61 10.05 -13.38
N ALA A 170 -2.86 8.96 -14.10
CA ALA A 170 -2.34 8.73 -15.45
C ALA A 170 -2.89 9.73 -16.49
N LEU A 171 -4.09 10.29 -16.27
CA LEU A 171 -4.71 11.32 -17.11
C LEU A 171 -4.06 12.70 -16.91
N LYS A 172 -2.72 12.78 -16.87
CA LYS A 172 -1.99 14.01 -16.50
C LYS A 172 -2.32 15.21 -17.38
N ASN A 173 -2.33 15.02 -18.71
CA ASN A 173 -2.59 16.10 -19.65
C ASN A 173 -4.02 16.64 -19.48
N GLU A 174 -5.00 15.74 -19.30
CA GLU A 174 -6.39 16.11 -19.05
C GLU A 174 -6.55 16.84 -17.72
N ARG A 175 -5.90 16.37 -16.64
CA ARG A 175 -5.92 17.07 -15.34
C ARG A 175 -5.32 18.46 -15.41
N VAL A 176 -4.19 18.63 -16.11
CA VAL A 176 -3.56 19.95 -16.31
C VAL A 176 -4.47 20.87 -17.12
N HIS A 177 -5.10 20.36 -18.18
CA HIS A 177 -6.06 21.14 -18.96
C HIS A 177 -7.29 21.53 -18.12
N ALA A 178 -7.89 20.57 -17.40
CA ALA A 178 -9.03 20.79 -16.52
C ALA A 178 -8.75 21.84 -15.45
N ASN A 179 -7.54 21.85 -14.87
CA ASN A 179 -7.11 22.87 -13.90
C ASN A 179 -7.08 24.30 -14.46
N SER A 180 -6.95 24.47 -15.78
CA SER A 180 -7.01 25.80 -16.40
C SER A 180 -8.44 26.35 -16.49
N VAL A 181 -9.44 25.46 -16.52
CA VAL A 181 -10.86 25.79 -16.73
C VAL A 181 -11.66 25.73 -15.42
N LEU A 182 -11.55 24.62 -14.69
CA LEU A 182 -12.31 24.36 -13.46
C LEU A 182 -11.75 25.19 -12.30
N LYS A 183 -12.66 25.75 -11.49
CA LYS A 183 -12.31 26.49 -10.28
C LYS A 183 -12.79 25.72 -9.06
N GLY A 184 -11.87 25.43 -8.14
CA GLY A 184 -12.20 24.91 -6.82
C GLY A 184 -12.54 26.03 -5.84
N PRO A 185 -12.82 25.68 -4.57
CA PRO A 185 -12.99 26.66 -3.50
C PRO A 185 -11.78 27.61 -3.41
N GLY A 186 -12.03 28.92 -3.36
CA GLY A 186 -10.97 29.94 -3.33
C GLY A 186 -10.38 30.20 -1.93
N CYS A 187 -10.86 29.51 -0.90
CA CYS A 187 -10.37 29.67 0.46
C CYS A 187 -9.32 28.62 0.80
N LYS A 188 -8.21 29.06 1.41
CA LYS A 188 -7.29 28.14 2.06
C LYS A 188 -7.96 27.58 3.33
N PRO A 189 -7.84 26.27 3.60
CA PRO A 189 -8.36 25.71 4.85
C PRO A 189 -7.72 26.43 6.04
N LYS A 190 -8.55 26.84 7.00
CA LYS A 190 -8.09 27.42 8.26
C LYS A 190 -8.18 26.35 9.33
N VAL A 191 -7.03 25.90 9.80
CA VAL A 191 -6.92 25.00 10.95
C VAL A 191 -6.42 25.81 12.13
N THR A 192 -7.22 25.87 13.20
CA THR A 192 -6.89 26.63 14.43
C THR A 192 -5.89 25.91 15.32
N ASP A 193 -5.93 24.58 15.32
CA ASP A 193 -5.02 23.71 16.07
C ASP A 193 -4.45 22.63 15.14
N THR A 194 -3.27 22.91 14.58
CA THR A 194 -2.61 22.00 13.63
C THR A 194 -2.24 20.69 14.30
N THR A 195 -1.83 20.70 15.57
CA THR A 195 -1.45 19.48 16.30
C THR A 195 -2.63 18.54 16.46
N LYS A 196 -3.77 19.07 16.90
CA LYS A 196 -5.01 18.30 16.99
C LYS A 196 -5.43 17.76 15.63
N PHE A 197 -5.40 18.59 14.59
CA PHE A 197 -5.81 18.17 13.26
C PHE A 197 -4.89 17.10 12.66
N LEU A 198 -3.58 17.14 12.90
CA LEU A 198 -2.66 16.07 12.51
C LEU A 198 -3.01 14.75 13.23
N ASN A 199 -3.43 14.81 14.49
CA ASN A 199 -3.90 13.63 15.20
C ASN A 199 -5.24 13.10 14.65
N ASP A 200 -6.13 13.99 14.21
CA ASP A 200 -7.37 13.61 13.53
C ASP A 200 -7.07 12.91 12.18
N ILE A 201 -6.10 13.40 11.40
CA ILE A 201 -5.63 12.73 10.18
C ILE A 201 -5.07 11.33 10.51
N LYS A 202 -4.26 11.21 11.57
CA LYS A 202 -3.70 9.92 12.02
C LYS A 202 -4.81 8.91 12.29
N HIS A 203 -5.81 9.30 13.09
CA HIS A 203 -6.94 8.43 13.43
C HIS A 203 -7.82 8.11 12.22
N ALA A 204 -8.01 9.07 11.31
CA ALA A 204 -8.76 8.85 10.08
C ALA A 204 -8.05 7.82 9.18
N LEU A 205 -6.73 7.97 9.01
CA LEU A 205 -5.88 7.01 8.28
C LEU A 205 -5.96 5.61 8.91
N TYR A 206 -5.80 5.51 10.23
CA TYR A 206 -5.87 4.23 10.94
C TYR A 206 -7.25 3.57 10.80
N CYS A 207 -8.33 4.34 10.97
CA CYS A 207 -9.71 3.87 10.79
C CYS A 207 -9.97 3.40 9.36
N ALA A 208 -9.56 4.18 8.34
CA ALA A 208 -9.71 3.81 6.95
C ALA A 208 -8.93 2.53 6.60
N LYS A 209 -7.75 2.33 7.21
CA LYS A 209 -6.98 1.09 7.08
C LYS A 209 -7.72 -0.10 7.67
N ILE A 210 -8.31 0.04 8.87
CA ILE A 210 -9.17 -1.02 9.45
C ILE A 210 -10.33 -1.38 8.51
N VAL A 211 -11.01 -0.37 7.94
CA VAL A 211 -12.10 -0.60 6.97
C VAL A 211 -11.60 -1.28 5.69
N SER A 212 -10.39 -0.97 5.20
CA SER A 212 -9.83 -1.61 4.01
C SER A 212 -9.50 -3.09 4.22
N TYR A 213 -9.16 -3.47 5.45
CA TYR A 213 -8.75 -4.85 5.78
C TYR A 213 -9.93 -5.74 6.18
N ALA A 214 -11.05 -5.14 6.62
CA ALA A 214 -12.29 -5.83 7.00
C ALA A 214 -13.07 -6.35 5.79
#